data_AF-A0A3Q0L5Q9-F1
#
_entry.id   AF-A0A3Q0L5Q9-F1
#
_cell.length_a   1.000
_cell.length_b   1.000
_cell.length_c   1.000
_cell.angle_alpha   90.00
_cell.angle_beta   90.00
_cell.angle_gamma   90.00
#
_symmetry.space_group_name_H-M   'P 1'
#
loop_
_entity.id
_entity.type
_entity.pdbx_description
1 polymer ?
#
loop_
_entity_poly.entity_id
_entity_poly.type
_entity_poly.pdbx_seq_one_letter_code
_entity_poly.pdbx_strand_id
1 'polypeptide(L)'
;MMKTDKVTVRTFQNRYNTYLKLLLALRSDMGWFFDDSHKANILTVPFILTLAAALECSLNDHLIEHFDDEFGDNSKQMLPGLMSMNFKGKLINIVPILTKYKFKLNAEHKVYALLVELIKLRNSLVHNKSDYDSHEFSLLKDDEGNVQGLQYDDLESLMGKEVDYTFGIKADVGAIHDAVERFHELFLEHYRESDFSGNELVIPLEENNRIKIVVTD
;
A
#
# COMPACT_ATOMS: atom_id res chain seq x y z
N MET A 1 55.11 -3.47 13.21
CA MET A 1 53.65 -3.67 13.30
C MET A 1 53.06 -3.58 11.91
N MET A 2 52.46 -4.65 11.39
CA MET A 2 51.65 -4.57 10.17
C MET A 2 50.37 -3.79 10.52
N LYS A 3 50.09 -2.71 9.78
CA LYS A 3 48.77 -2.08 9.79
C LYS A 3 47.83 -3.01 9.03
N THR A 4 46.91 -3.65 9.75
CA THR A 4 45.75 -4.31 9.14
C THR A 4 44.72 -3.25 8.83
N ASP A 5 44.56 -2.92 7.56
CA ASP A 5 43.45 -2.10 7.09
C ASP A 5 42.18 -2.97 7.09
N LYS A 6 41.16 -2.54 7.83
CA LYS A 6 39.84 -3.17 7.80
C LYS A 6 39.09 -2.65 6.59
N VAL A 7 38.81 -3.53 5.64
CA VAL A 7 37.91 -3.25 4.51
C VAL A 7 36.52 -3.78 4.87
N THR A 8 35.53 -2.88 4.95
CA THR A 8 34.13 -3.24 5.10
C THR A 8 33.49 -3.27 3.72
N VAL A 9 33.15 -4.46 3.22
CA VAL A 9 32.35 -4.61 2.00
C VAL A 9 30.88 -4.56 2.41
N ARG A 10 30.15 -3.56 1.93
CA ARG A 10 28.69 -3.44 2.12
C ARG A 10 28.00 -3.92 0.85
N THR A 11 27.17 -4.93 0.99
CA THR A 11 26.37 -5.48 -0.11
C THR A 11 24.91 -5.32 0.24
N PHE A 12 24.20 -4.50 -0.53
CA PHE A 12 22.76 -4.38 -0.43
C PHE A 12 22.14 -5.53 -1.19
N GLN A 13 21.41 -6.42 -0.50
CA GLN A 13 20.64 -7.44 -1.19
C GLN A 13 19.32 -6.81 -1.60
N ASN A 14 19.22 -6.43 -2.87
CA ASN A 14 18.06 -5.75 -3.47
C ASN A 14 16.84 -6.69 -3.64
N ARG A 15 16.55 -7.49 -2.61
CA ARG A 15 15.60 -8.62 -2.68
C ARG A 15 14.15 -8.15 -2.82
N TYR A 16 13.79 -6.98 -2.32
CA TYR A 16 12.38 -6.57 -2.27
C TYR A 16 11.97 -5.66 -3.44
N ASN A 17 12.90 -4.90 -4.01
CA ASN A 17 12.69 -4.30 -5.34
C ASN A 17 12.40 -5.40 -6.39
N THR A 18 13.04 -6.57 -6.23
CA THR A 18 12.74 -7.77 -7.04
C THR A 18 11.30 -8.25 -6.84
N TYR A 19 10.76 -8.21 -5.62
CA TYR A 19 9.41 -8.70 -5.33
C TYR A 19 8.31 -7.81 -5.91
N LEU A 20 8.47 -6.48 -5.80
CA LEU A 20 7.56 -5.55 -6.45
C LEU A 20 7.61 -5.72 -7.98
N LYS A 21 8.80 -5.75 -8.58
CA LYS A 21 8.98 -5.96 -10.02
C LYS A 21 8.35 -7.28 -10.51
N LEU A 22 8.44 -8.35 -9.72
CA LEU A 22 7.77 -9.62 -10.04
C LEU A 22 6.25 -9.47 -10.07
N LEU A 23 5.64 -8.81 -9.09
CA LEU A 23 4.18 -8.57 -9.06
C LEU A 23 3.72 -7.66 -10.20
N LEU A 24 4.54 -6.70 -10.61
CA LEU A 24 4.27 -5.86 -11.77
C LEU A 24 4.34 -6.66 -13.07
N ALA A 25 5.37 -7.50 -13.24
CA ALA A 25 5.51 -8.35 -14.42
C ALA A 25 4.36 -9.35 -14.60
N LEU A 26 3.77 -9.84 -13.50
CA LEU A 26 2.63 -10.77 -13.51
C LEU A 26 1.33 -10.15 -14.06
N ARG A 27 1.27 -8.83 -14.31
CA ARG A 27 0.07 -8.16 -14.80
C ARG A 27 -0.49 -8.78 -16.08
N SER A 28 0.39 -9.11 -17.01
CA SER A 28 0.04 -9.71 -18.31
C SER A 28 -0.45 -11.15 -18.14
N ASP A 29 0.23 -11.94 -17.32
CA ASP A 29 -0.10 -13.35 -17.05
C ASP A 29 -1.37 -13.51 -16.20
N MET A 30 -1.69 -12.50 -15.37
CA MET A 30 -2.87 -12.46 -14.52
C MET A 30 -3.98 -11.57 -15.07
N GLY A 31 -4.00 -11.27 -16.38
CA GLY A 31 -5.04 -10.41 -16.99
C GLY A 31 -6.47 -10.84 -16.62
N TRP A 32 -6.71 -12.14 -16.53
CA TRP A 32 -7.99 -12.74 -16.12
C TRP A 32 -8.46 -12.34 -14.71
N PHE A 33 -7.53 -12.06 -13.79
CA PHE A 33 -7.83 -11.68 -12.40
C PHE A 33 -8.39 -10.26 -12.31
N PHE A 34 -7.99 -9.39 -13.23
CA PHE A 34 -8.39 -7.98 -13.26
C PHE A 34 -9.62 -7.72 -14.14
N ASP A 35 -10.21 -8.76 -14.74
CA ASP A 35 -11.43 -8.65 -15.54
C ASP A 35 -12.66 -8.51 -14.63
N ASP A 36 -13.55 -7.59 -14.99
CA ASP A 36 -14.79 -7.25 -14.29
C ASP A 36 -15.76 -8.44 -14.15
N SER A 37 -15.54 -9.54 -14.89
CA SER A 37 -16.31 -10.77 -14.78
C SER A 37 -16.03 -11.56 -13.48
N HIS A 38 -14.98 -11.22 -12.71
CA HIS A 38 -14.55 -11.97 -11.52
C HIS A 38 -14.62 -11.17 -10.21
N LYS A 39 -15.61 -10.27 -10.08
CA LYS A 39 -15.80 -9.38 -8.91
C LYS A 39 -15.84 -10.06 -7.54
N ALA A 40 -15.99 -11.39 -7.47
CA ALA A 40 -15.95 -12.18 -6.23
C ALA A 40 -14.73 -13.14 -6.15
N ASN A 41 -13.58 -12.76 -6.69
CA ASN A 41 -12.41 -13.64 -6.71
C ASN A 41 -11.80 -13.83 -5.30
N ILE A 42 -11.61 -15.09 -4.90
CA ILE A 42 -10.95 -15.48 -3.64
C ILE A 42 -9.53 -14.92 -3.49
N LEU A 43 -8.88 -14.58 -4.60
CA LEU A 43 -7.52 -14.03 -4.63
C LEU A 43 -7.48 -12.52 -4.38
N THR A 44 -8.61 -11.81 -4.37
CA THR A 44 -8.66 -10.34 -4.23
C THR A 44 -7.97 -9.86 -2.97
N VAL A 45 -8.35 -10.42 -1.81
CA VAL A 45 -7.75 -10.03 -0.52
C VAL A 45 -6.27 -10.41 -0.43
N PRO A 46 -5.85 -11.66 -0.70
CA PRO A 46 -4.44 -12.02 -0.72
C PRO A 46 -3.61 -11.14 -1.66
N PHE A 47 -4.15 -10.79 -2.83
CA PHE A 47 -3.46 -9.94 -3.80
C PHE A 47 -3.25 -8.53 -3.26
N ILE A 48 -4.29 -7.87 -2.74
CA ILE A 48 -4.20 -6.52 -2.17
C ILE A 48 -3.19 -6.47 -1.03
N LEU A 49 -3.22 -7.46 -0.13
CA LEU A 49 -2.27 -7.54 0.99
C LEU A 49 -0.83 -7.71 0.50
N THR A 50 -0.65 -8.59 -0.49
CA THR A 50 0.66 -8.86 -1.11
C THR A 50 1.21 -7.63 -1.83
N LEU A 51 0.39 -6.96 -2.64
CA LEU A 51 0.76 -5.75 -3.38
C LEU A 51 1.11 -4.60 -2.42
N ALA A 52 0.32 -4.40 -1.38
CA ALA A 52 0.58 -3.39 -0.36
C ALA A 52 1.89 -3.67 0.40
N ALA A 53 2.14 -4.92 0.78
CA ALA A 53 3.38 -5.33 1.43
C ALA A 53 4.59 -5.12 0.52
N ALA A 54 4.48 -5.49 -0.77
CA ALA A 54 5.55 -5.31 -1.75
C ALA A 54 5.91 -3.83 -1.94
N LEU A 55 4.90 -2.97 -2.07
CA LEU A 55 5.11 -1.52 -2.15
C LEU A 55 5.77 -0.98 -0.86
N GLU A 56 5.28 -1.36 0.33
CA GLU A 56 5.87 -0.91 1.59
C GLU A 56 7.33 -1.35 1.74
N CYS A 57 7.65 -2.59 1.40
CA CYS A 57 9.02 -3.10 1.38
C CYS A 57 9.89 -2.34 0.39
N SER A 58 9.38 -2.05 -0.81
CA SER A 58 10.12 -1.27 -1.82
C SER A 58 10.43 0.13 -1.31
N LEU A 59 9.48 0.84 -0.69
CA LEU A 59 9.74 2.14 -0.08
C LEU A 59 10.83 2.06 1.01
N ASN A 60 10.81 1.01 1.83
CA ASN A 60 11.84 0.81 2.86
C ASN A 60 13.22 0.59 2.26
N ASP A 61 13.34 -0.25 1.23
CA ASP A 61 14.61 -0.52 0.55
C ASP A 61 15.23 0.78 0.03
N HIS A 62 14.46 1.61 -0.66
CA HIS A 62 14.95 2.88 -1.20
C HIS A 62 15.36 3.86 -0.09
N LEU A 63 14.60 3.93 1.01
CA LEU A 63 14.97 4.75 2.18
C LEU A 63 16.28 4.26 2.80
N ILE A 64 16.44 2.95 2.98
CA ILE A 64 17.63 2.39 3.61
C ILE A 64 18.84 2.61 2.70
N GLU A 65 18.72 2.34 1.40
CA GLU A 65 19.79 2.54 0.42
C GLU A 65 20.23 4.00 0.38
N HIS A 66 19.29 4.94 0.28
CA HIS A 66 19.60 6.38 0.28
C HIS A 66 20.33 6.82 1.55
N PHE A 67 19.90 6.36 2.73
CA PHE A 67 20.57 6.73 3.98
C PHE A 67 21.93 6.06 4.15
N ASP A 68 22.13 4.84 3.64
CA ASP A 68 23.45 4.21 3.64
C ASP A 68 24.42 4.97 2.73
N ASP A 69 23.96 5.37 1.54
CA ASP A 69 24.74 6.16 0.58
C ASP A 69 25.12 7.54 1.14
N GLU A 70 24.19 8.24 1.81
CA GLU A 70 24.43 9.59 2.33
C GLU A 70 25.25 9.59 3.64
N PHE A 71 25.02 8.63 4.54
CA PHE A 71 25.53 8.71 5.93
C PHE A 71 26.48 7.58 6.32
N GLY A 72 26.70 6.57 5.48
CA GLY A 72 27.63 5.49 5.75
C GLY A 72 27.31 4.76 7.05
N ASP A 73 28.27 4.61 7.98
CA ASP A 73 28.05 3.86 9.23
C ASP A 73 27.06 4.56 10.19
N ASN A 74 26.87 5.88 10.04
CA ASN A 74 25.95 6.64 10.87
C ASN A 74 24.48 6.37 10.55
N SER A 75 24.20 5.79 9.36
CA SER A 75 22.84 5.43 8.93
C SER A 75 22.13 4.53 9.95
N LYS A 76 22.86 3.59 10.56
CA LYS A 76 22.33 2.59 11.52
C LYS A 76 21.57 3.21 12.69
N GLN A 77 21.94 4.41 13.14
CA GLN A 77 21.24 5.09 14.23
C GLN A 77 19.94 5.76 13.76
N MET A 78 19.85 6.11 12.48
CA MET A 78 18.74 6.84 11.88
C MET A 78 17.67 5.91 11.29
N LEU A 79 18.08 4.76 10.76
CA LEU A 79 17.19 3.78 10.11
C LEU A 79 15.99 3.34 10.98
N PRO A 80 16.14 3.05 12.29
CA PRO A 80 14.99 2.62 13.09
C PRO A 80 13.86 3.65 13.14
N GLY A 81 14.20 4.94 13.18
CA GLY A 81 13.21 6.02 13.16
C GLY A 81 12.46 6.07 11.82
N LEU A 82 13.18 5.90 10.70
CA LEU A 82 12.56 5.86 9.38
C LEU A 82 11.63 4.65 9.21
N MET A 83 12.07 3.47 9.68
CA MET A 83 11.28 2.25 9.59
C MET A 83 10.02 2.28 10.47
N SER A 84 10.03 3.09 11.55
CA SER A 84 8.89 3.28 12.44
C SER A 84 7.74 4.11 11.82
N MET A 85 7.99 4.81 10.70
CA MET A 85 6.95 5.57 10.01
C MET A 85 5.81 4.65 9.56
N ASN A 86 4.56 5.08 9.74
CA ASN A 86 3.43 4.35 9.17
C ASN A 86 3.48 4.39 7.63
N PHE A 87 2.83 3.43 6.98
CA PHE A 87 2.91 3.24 5.53
C PHE A 87 2.54 4.51 4.73
N LYS A 88 1.47 5.21 5.12
CA LYS A 88 1.08 6.49 4.49
C LYS A 88 2.16 7.57 4.66
N GLY A 89 2.76 7.64 5.84
CA GLY A 89 3.88 8.54 6.14
C GLY A 89 5.08 8.25 5.27
N LYS A 90 5.43 6.98 5.06
CA LYS A 90 6.49 6.57 4.13
C LYS A 90 6.19 7.05 2.70
N LEU A 91 4.98 6.78 2.20
CA LEU A 91 4.57 7.20 0.85
C LEU A 91 4.67 8.72 0.65
N ILE A 92 4.19 9.52 1.60
CA ILE A 92 4.21 10.99 1.47
C ILE A 92 5.64 11.54 1.49
N ASN A 93 6.52 10.94 2.30
CA ASN A 93 7.86 11.48 2.52
C ASN A 93 8.93 10.86 1.63
N ILE A 94 8.63 9.79 0.87
CA ILE A 94 9.63 9.12 0.03
C ILE A 94 10.26 10.09 -0.99
N VAL A 95 9.44 10.84 -1.72
CA VAL A 95 9.93 11.78 -2.75
C VAL A 95 10.75 12.91 -2.12
N PRO A 96 10.27 13.65 -1.11
CA PRO A 96 11.10 14.66 -0.45
C PRO A 96 12.40 14.10 0.11
N ILE A 97 12.38 12.95 0.78
CA ILE A 97 13.59 12.37 1.38
C ILE A 97 14.61 12.03 0.30
N LEU A 98 14.23 11.22 -0.68
CA LEU A 98 15.15 10.72 -1.70
C LEU A 98 15.69 11.84 -2.61
N THR A 99 14.92 12.91 -2.78
CA THR A 99 15.31 14.06 -3.63
C THR A 99 15.93 15.22 -2.87
N LYS A 100 16.28 15.04 -1.58
CA LYS A 100 16.83 16.09 -0.70
C LYS A 100 15.94 17.33 -0.65
N TYR A 101 14.64 17.11 -0.51
CA TYR A 101 13.58 18.11 -0.35
C TYR A 101 13.42 19.07 -1.54
N LYS A 102 13.80 18.64 -2.74
CA LYS A 102 13.58 19.41 -3.97
C LYS A 102 12.19 19.18 -4.57
N PHE A 103 11.63 18.00 -4.36
CA PHE A 103 10.36 17.58 -4.96
C PHE A 103 9.42 16.96 -3.94
N LYS A 104 8.14 16.84 -4.32
CA LYS A 104 7.09 16.15 -3.57
C LYS A 104 6.16 15.40 -4.52
N LEU A 105 5.38 14.46 -3.97
CA LEU A 105 4.27 13.87 -4.70
C LEU A 105 3.18 14.92 -4.96
N ASN A 106 2.62 14.89 -6.17
CA ASN A 106 1.42 15.62 -6.52
C ASN A 106 0.20 14.92 -5.90
N ALA A 107 -0.36 15.51 -4.85
CA ALA A 107 -1.49 14.94 -4.12
C ALA A 107 -2.80 14.91 -4.94
N GLU A 108 -2.88 15.68 -6.02
CA GLU A 108 -4.03 15.70 -6.93
C GLU A 108 -3.91 14.64 -8.05
N HIS A 109 -2.76 13.97 -8.16
CA HIS A 109 -2.53 12.98 -9.20
C HIS A 109 -3.28 11.67 -8.93
N LYS A 110 -3.90 11.09 -9.97
CA LYS A 110 -4.70 9.85 -9.86
C LYS A 110 -3.90 8.68 -9.25
N VAL A 111 -2.63 8.52 -9.66
CA VAL A 111 -1.73 7.50 -9.11
C VAL A 111 -1.61 7.65 -7.59
N TYR A 112 -1.36 8.86 -7.09
CA TYR A 112 -1.27 9.09 -5.64
C TYR A 112 -2.57 8.72 -4.91
N ALA A 113 -3.72 9.09 -5.47
CA ALA A 113 -5.02 8.75 -4.88
C ALA A 113 -5.22 7.23 -4.77
N LEU A 114 -4.88 6.47 -5.81
CA LEU A 114 -4.98 5.01 -5.85
C LEU A 114 -3.98 4.32 -4.91
N LEU A 115 -2.77 4.84 -4.76
CA LEU A 115 -1.81 4.34 -3.75
C LEU A 115 -2.34 4.55 -2.32
N VAL A 116 -2.97 5.70 -2.05
CA VAL A 116 -3.63 5.96 -0.76
C VAL A 116 -4.81 5.00 -0.54
N GLU A 117 -5.56 4.68 -1.59
CA GLU A 117 -6.63 3.69 -1.53
C GLU A 117 -6.11 2.28 -1.20
N LEU A 118 -5.03 1.82 -1.85
CA LEU A 118 -4.35 0.57 -1.52
C LEU A 118 -3.99 0.49 -0.03
N ILE A 119 -3.43 1.56 0.53
CA ILE A 119 -3.06 1.62 1.96
C ILE A 119 -4.30 1.52 2.84
N LYS A 120 -5.39 2.21 2.47
CA LYS A 120 -6.66 2.15 3.21
C LYS A 120 -7.24 0.73 3.19
N LEU A 121 -7.29 0.09 2.03
CA LEU A 121 -7.77 -1.27 1.85
C LEU A 121 -6.97 -2.25 2.70
N ARG A 122 -5.63 -2.23 2.59
CA ARG A 122 -4.75 -3.06 3.42
C ARG A 122 -5.01 -2.85 4.91
N ASN A 123 -5.14 -1.61 5.37
CA ASN A 123 -5.42 -1.33 6.77
C ASN A 123 -6.80 -1.87 7.21
N SER A 124 -7.83 -1.73 6.37
CA SER A 124 -9.16 -2.27 6.67
C SER A 124 -9.17 -3.79 6.74
N LEU A 125 -8.40 -4.47 5.88
CA LEU A 125 -8.33 -5.93 5.83
C LEU A 125 -7.50 -6.52 6.97
N VAL A 126 -6.37 -5.90 7.31
CA VAL A 126 -5.48 -6.38 8.39
C VAL A 126 -6.00 -6.01 9.78
N HIS A 127 -6.72 -4.90 9.90
CA HIS A 127 -7.30 -4.43 11.15
C HIS A 127 -8.83 -4.51 11.13
N ASN A 128 -9.38 -5.49 10.42
CA ASN A 128 -10.82 -5.68 10.31
C ASN A 128 -11.40 -5.79 11.73
N LYS A 129 -12.21 -4.81 12.11
CA LYS A 129 -12.96 -4.86 13.36
C LYS A 129 -14.23 -5.60 13.02
N SER A 130 -14.53 -6.66 13.75
CA SER A 130 -15.78 -7.41 13.59
C SER A 130 -16.95 -6.42 13.66
N ASP A 131 -17.69 -6.28 12.57
CA ASP A 131 -18.98 -5.62 12.61
C ASP A 131 -19.96 -6.55 13.35
N TYR A 132 -20.68 -6.01 14.32
CA TYR A 132 -21.75 -6.73 15.00
C TYR A 132 -23.03 -6.55 14.18
N ASP A 133 -23.37 -7.54 13.37
CA ASP A 133 -24.63 -7.59 12.62
C ASP A 133 -25.64 -8.49 13.32
N SER A 134 -26.71 -7.89 13.85
CA SER A 134 -27.87 -8.61 14.39
C SER A 134 -28.94 -8.76 13.32
N HIS A 135 -29.38 -9.99 13.07
CA HIS A 135 -30.49 -10.28 12.17
C HIS A 135 -31.74 -10.65 12.99
N GLU A 136 -32.85 -9.95 12.80
CA GLU A 136 -34.14 -10.32 13.37
C GLU A 136 -34.92 -11.18 12.38
N PHE A 137 -35.30 -12.39 12.80
CA PHE A 137 -36.18 -13.27 12.03
C PHE A 137 -37.51 -13.43 12.76
N SER A 138 -38.60 -13.37 12.01
CA SER A 138 -39.94 -13.66 12.55
C SER A 138 -40.23 -15.15 12.42
N LEU A 139 -40.42 -15.84 13.54
CA LEU A 139 -40.81 -17.25 13.57
C LEU A 139 -42.33 -17.36 13.40
N LEU A 140 -42.78 -18.23 12.49
CA LEU A 140 -44.18 -18.63 12.40
C LEU A 140 -44.46 -19.66 13.51
N LYS A 141 -45.46 -19.36 14.34
CA LYS A 141 -46.00 -20.28 15.35
C LYS A 141 -47.28 -20.89 14.83
N ASP A 142 -47.54 -22.15 15.16
CA ASP A 142 -48.85 -22.75 14.92
C ASP A 142 -49.90 -22.21 15.93
N ASP A 143 -51.16 -22.59 15.72
CA ASP A 143 -52.31 -22.16 16.52
C ASP A 143 -52.23 -22.60 18.00
N GLU A 144 -51.33 -23.53 18.33
CA GLU A 144 -51.06 -24.03 19.68
C GLU A 144 -49.85 -23.33 20.33
N GLY A 145 -49.20 -22.41 19.60
CA GLY A 145 -48.06 -21.65 20.06
C GLY A 145 -46.72 -22.38 19.94
N ASN A 146 -46.69 -23.56 19.31
CA ASN A 146 -45.45 -24.27 19.05
C ASN A 146 -44.70 -23.61 17.89
N VAL A 147 -43.39 -23.47 18.07
CA VAL A 147 -42.50 -23.01 17.00
C VAL A 147 -42.29 -24.21 16.08
N GLN A 148 -42.70 -24.10 14.81
CA GLN A 148 -42.27 -25.07 13.81
C GLN A 148 -40.74 -25.02 13.73
N GLY A 149 -40.09 -26.13 14.09
CA GLY A 149 -38.65 -26.19 14.28
C GLY A 149 -37.92 -25.80 13.00
N LEU A 150 -37.16 -24.70 13.06
CA LEU A 150 -36.15 -24.40 12.05
C LEU A 150 -35.15 -25.57 12.06
N GLN A 151 -35.08 -26.34 10.97
CA GLN A 151 -33.94 -27.20 10.77
C GLN A 151 -32.72 -26.31 10.49
N TYR A 152 -31.54 -26.73 10.93
CA TYR A 152 -30.31 -25.96 10.73
C TYR A 152 -30.07 -25.67 9.24
N ASP A 153 -30.51 -26.59 8.37
CA ASP A 153 -30.44 -26.49 6.92
C ASP A 153 -31.34 -25.37 6.35
N ASP A 154 -32.45 -25.03 7.03
CA ASP A 154 -33.34 -23.91 6.66
C ASP A 154 -32.70 -22.55 6.96
N LEU A 155 -31.82 -22.47 7.97
CA LEU A 155 -31.06 -21.27 8.33
C LEU A 155 -29.97 -20.97 7.30
N GLU A 156 -29.23 -21.98 6.81
CA GLU A 156 -28.26 -21.79 5.72
C GLU A 156 -28.95 -21.33 4.43
N SER A 157 -30.12 -21.91 4.11
CA SER A 157 -30.93 -21.49 2.97
C SER A 157 -31.52 -20.08 3.12
N LEU A 158 -31.87 -19.65 4.34
CA LEU A 158 -32.32 -18.27 4.64
C LEU A 158 -31.16 -17.27 4.63
N MET A 159 -29.97 -17.71 5.04
CA MET A 159 -28.77 -16.88 5.06
C MET A 159 -28.24 -16.59 3.65
N GLY A 160 -28.58 -17.42 2.65
CA GLY A 160 -28.80 -17.05 1.24
C GLY A 160 -27.75 -16.18 0.55
N LYS A 161 -26.55 -16.05 1.10
CA LYS A 161 -25.50 -15.15 0.61
C LYS A 161 -24.34 -16.03 0.19
N GLU A 162 -24.08 -16.06 -1.11
CA GLU A 162 -22.74 -16.39 -1.60
C GLU A 162 -21.73 -15.72 -0.67
N VAL A 163 -20.79 -16.50 -0.13
CA VAL A 163 -19.75 -15.96 0.75
C VAL A 163 -18.98 -14.91 -0.04
N ASP A 164 -19.05 -13.65 0.40
CA ASP A 164 -18.28 -12.57 -0.22
C ASP A 164 -16.80 -12.71 0.16
N TYR A 165 -16.05 -13.43 -0.66
CA TYR A 165 -14.61 -13.62 -0.50
C TYR A 165 -13.79 -12.34 -0.70
N THR A 166 -14.41 -11.25 -1.18
CA THR A 166 -13.75 -9.95 -1.27
C THR A 166 -13.87 -9.13 0.01
N PHE A 167 -14.68 -9.57 0.98
CA PHE A 167 -14.95 -8.82 2.20
C PHE A 167 -15.46 -7.40 1.91
N GLY A 168 -16.35 -7.26 0.91
CA GLY A 168 -16.99 -6.00 0.55
C GLY A 168 -16.10 -5.02 -0.22
N ILE A 169 -14.96 -5.46 -0.77
CA ILE A 169 -14.07 -4.61 -1.56
C ILE A 169 -14.75 -4.24 -2.88
N LYS A 170 -14.94 -2.94 -3.09
CA LYS A 170 -15.51 -2.36 -4.33
C LYS A 170 -14.48 -1.60 -5.17
N ALA A 171 -13.22 -1.64 -4.74
CA ALA A 171 -12.14 -0.91 -5.40
C ALA A 171 -11.75 -1.59 -6.72
N ASP A 172 -11.32 -0.78 -7.69
CA ASP A 172 -10.75 -1.27 -8.94
C ASP A 172 -9.31 -1.75 -8.69
N VAL A 173 -9.16 -3.05 -8.44
CA VAL A 173 -7.87 -3.68 -8.14
C VAL A 173 -6.90 -3.57 -9.32
N GLY A 174 -7.42 -3.55 -10.55
CA GLY A 174 -6.62 -3.35 -11.76
C GLY A 174 -6.02 -1.95 -11.78
N ALA A 175 -6.85 -0.92 -11.61
CA ALA A 175 -6.37 0.45 -11.54
C ALA A 175 -5.39 0.68 -10.39
N ILE A 176 -5.59 0.02 -9.24
CA ILE A 176 -4.64 0.08 -8.12
C ILE A 176 -3.30 -0.55 -8.50
N HIS A 177 -3.30 -1.72 -9.14
CA HIS A 177 -2.07 -2.35 -9.61
C HIS A 177 -1.34 -1.45 -10.63
N ASP A 178 -2.07 -0.95 -11.63
CA ASP A 178 -1.52 -0.07 -12.67
C ASP A 178 -0.96 1.23 -12.05
N ALA A 179 -1.54 1.73 -10.95
CA ALA A 179 -1.00 2.87 -10.22
C ALA A 179 0.31 2.55 -9.49
N VAL A 180 0.45 1.35 -8.93
CA VAL A 180 1.71 0.90 -8.31
C VAL A 180 2.80 0.76 -9.37
N GLU A 181 2.46 0.21 -10.54
CA GLU A 181 3.36 0.15 -11.71
C GLU A 181 3.80 1.55 -12.13
N ARG A 182 2.84 2.45 -12.32
CA ARG A 182 3.12 3.82 -12.77
C ARG A 182 3.95 4.60 -11.77
N PHE A 183 3.76 4.40 -10.46
CA PHE A 183 4.61 4.99 -9.44
C PHE A 183 6.03 4.43 -9.46
N HIS A 184 6.18 3.13 -9.73
CA HIS A 184 7.48 2.51 -9.91
C HIS A 184 8.22 3.13 -11.10
N GLU A 185 7.58 3.17 -12.27
CA GLU A 185 8.12 3.77 -13.49
C GLU A 185 8.44 5.24 -13.33
N LEU A 186 7.48 6.06 -12.87
CA LEU A 186 7.65 7.51 -12.82
C LEU A 186 8.62 7.97 -11.73
N PHE A 187 8.91 7.15 -10.71
CA PHE A 187 9.72 7.62 -9.59
C PHE A 187 10.76 6.61 -9.13
N LEU A 188 10.38 5.40 -8.71
CA LEU A 188 11.32 4.47 -8.07
C LEU A 188 12.45 4.02 -9.02
N GLU A 189 12.21 3.91 -10.33
CA GLU A 189 13.28 3.57 -11.29
C GLU A 189 14.26 4.72 -11.55
N HIS A 190 13.78 5.97 -11.42
CA HIS A 190 14.51 7.16 -11.84
C HIS A 190 14.88 8.10 -10.68
N TYR A 191 14.70 7.70 -9.42
CA TYR A 191 14.79 8.66 -8.31
C TYR A 191 16.18 9.29 -8.13
N ARG A 192 17.22 8.65 -8.67
CA ARG A 192 18.61 9.14 -8.67
C ARG A 192 18.86 10.21 -9.73
N GLU A 193 17.93 10.39 -10.66
CA GLU A 193 18.01 11.44 -11.68
C GLU A 193 17.85 12.81 -11.02
N SER A 194 18.63 13.78 -11.48
CA SER A 194 18.64 15.12 -10.92
C SER A 194 17.47 16.00 -11.39
N ASP A 195 16.72 15.53 -12.40
CA ASP A 195 15.65 16.28 -13.04
C ASP A 195 14.39 15.43 -13.15
N PHE A 196 13.28 15.95 -12.62
CA PHE A 196 11.93 15.40 -12.77
C PHE A 196 11.08 16.28 -13.70
N SER A 197 11.69 17.08 -14.56
CA SER A 197 10.97 17.88 -15.55
C SER A 197 10.09 17.00 -16.43
N GLY A 198 8.81 17.38 -16.56
CA GLY A 198 7.82 16.58 -17.28
C GLY A 198 7.22 15.41 -16.49
N ASN A 199 7.62 15.17 -15.24
CA ASN A 199 6.99 14.20 -14.36
C ASN A 199 5.64 14.72 -13.84
N GLU A 200 4.55 14.03 -14.17
CA GLU A 200 3.18 14.40 -13.76
C GLU A 200 2.88 14.07 -12.28
N LEU A 201 3.62 13.12 -11.71
CA LEU A 201 3.43 12.60 -10.36
C LEU A 201 4.34 13.28 -9.33
N VAL A 202 5.51 13.73 -9.74
CA VAL A 202 6.53 14.37 -8.92
C VAL A 202 6.65 15.83 -9.32
N ILE A 203 6.29 16.73 -8.40
CA ILE A 203 6.30 18.18 -8.63
C ILE A 203 7.32 18.87 -7.72
N PRO A 204 7.85 20.05 -8.09
CA PRO A 204 8.73 20.81 -7.24
C PRO A 204 8.11 21.05 -5.86
N LEU A 205 8.92 20.88 -4.82
CA LEU A 205 8.57 21.38 -3.49
C LEU A 205 8.74 22.89 -3.56
N GLU A 206 7.64 23.65 -3.48
CA GLU A 206 7.70 25.12 -3.56
C GLU A 206 8.82 25.65 -2.64
N GLU A 207 9.76 26.41 -3.20
CA GLU A 207 10.70 27.17 -2.37
C GLU A 207 9.87 28.05 -1.45
N ASN A 208 10.10 27.92 -0.14
CA ASN A 208 9.46 28.71 0.89
C ASN A 208 10.00 30.17 0.83
N ASN A 209 9.79 30.87 -0.28
CA ASN A 209 10.11 32.30 -0.46
C ASN A 209 9.11 33.21 0.25
N ARG A 210 8.31 32.67 1.19
CA ARG A 210 7.43 33.42 2.07
C ARG A 210 7.72 33.04 3.51
N ILE A 211 8.67 33.74 4.12
CA ILE A 211 8.61 33.99 5.56
C ILE A 211 7.25 34.66 5.80
N LYS A 212 6.22 33.88 6.19
CA LYS A 212 4.99 34.45 6.72
C LYS A 212 5.31 34.91 8.13
N ILE A 213 5.70 36.17 8.27
CA ILE A 213 5.65 36.85 9.57
C ILE A 213 4.17 36.96 9.91
N VAL A 214 3.68 36.03 10.73
CA VAL A 214 2.36 36.14 11.34
C VAL A 214 2.53 37.11 12.51
N VAL A 215 2.17 38.37 12.30
CA VAL A 215 1.98 39.30 13.41
C VAL A 215 0.67 38.89 14.06
N THR A 216 0.75 38.40 15.29
CA THR A 216 -0.40 38.19 16.15
C THR A 216 -0.74 39.52 16.83
N ASP A 217 -2.00 39.95 16.72
CA ASP A 217 -2.57 41.02 17.55
C ASP A 217 -2.61 40.59 19.04
#